data_AF-A0A829NB10-F1
#
_entry.id   AF-A0A829NB10-F1
#
_cell.length_a   1.000
_cell.length_b   1.000
_cell.length_c   1.000
_cell.angle_alpha   90.00
_cell.angle_beta   90.00
_cell.angle_gamma   90.00
#
_symmetry.space_group_name_H-M   'P 1'
#
loop_
_entity.id
_entity.type
_entity.pdbx_description
1 polymer ?
#
loop_
_entity_poly.entity_id
_entity_poly.type
_entity_poly.pdbx_seq_one_letter_code
_entity_poly.pdbx_strand_id
1 'polypeptide(L)' 'MLSFEEIDKRRAAAGLTRRAVYERAKVDGETWRRTARGETQLNVKTLTRLETALAELVAQKQREQANA' A
#
# COMPACT_ATOMS: atom_id res chain seq x y z
N MET A 1 5.64 7.42 -9.60
CA MET A 1 4.61 6.38 -9.72
C MET A 1 5.27 5.04 -9.50
N LEU A 2 4.97 4.39 -8.39
CA LEU A 2 5.60 3.12 -8.01
C LEU A 2 4.87 1.92 -8.65
N SER A 3 5.60 0.83 -8.88
CA SER A 3 5.00 -0.46 -9.23
C SER A 3 4.34 -1.09 -8.00
N PHE A 4 3.43 -2.04 -8.21
CA PHE A 4 2.79 -2.77 -7.11
C PHE A 4 3.83 -3.46 -6.20
N GLU A 5 4.86 -4.07 -6.79
CA GLU A 5 5.94 -4.74 -6.05
C GLU A 5 6.71 -3.77 -5.16
N GLU A 6 7.02 -2.57 -5.67
CA GLU A 6 7.70 -1.53 -4.89
C GLU A 6 6.81 -1.01 -3.75
N ILE A 7 5.50 -0.88 -3.99
CA ILE A 7 4.53 -0.55 -2.94
C ILE A 7 4.50 -1.63 -1.85
N ASP A 8 4.44 -2.92 -2.21
CA ASP A 8 4.44 -4.01 -1.22
C ASP A 8 5.75 -4.10 -0.44
N LYS A 9 6.89 -3.86 -1.10
CA LYS A 9 8.22 -3.83 -0.48
C LYS A 9 8.34 -2.70 0.53
N ARG A 10 7.95 -1.48 0.16
CA ARG A 10 7.98 -0.31 1.07
C ARG A 10 7.01 -0.46 2.23
N ARG A 11 5.81 -1.01 1.99
CA ARG A 11 4.87 -1.40 3.05
C ARG A 11 5.55 -2.34 4.05
N ALA A 12 6.20 -3.39 3.55
CA ALA A 12 6.88 -4.38 4.40
C ALA A 12 8.02 -3.73 5.20
N ALA A 13 8.84 -2.88 4.57
CA ALA A 13 9.91 -2.15 5.23
C ALA A 13 9.39 -1.19 6.31
N ALA A 14 8.22 -0.59 6.11
CA ALA A 14 7.54 0.24 7.11
C ALA A 14 6.84 -0.59 8.20
N GLY A 15 6.84 -1.92 8.12
CA GLY A 15 6.12 -2.81 9.04
C GLY A 15 4.61 -2.55 9.04
N LEU A 16 4.04 -2.20 7.89
CA LEU A 16 2.60 -1.99 7.70
C LEU A 16 1.94 -3.29 7.22
N THR A 17 0.70 -3.55 7.63
CA THR A 17 -0.05 -4.72 7.13
C THR A 17 -0.57 -4.45 5.71
N ARG A 18 -0.72 -5.51 4.90
CA ARG A 18 -1.34 -5.41 3.56
C ARG A 18 -2.74 -4.81 3.65
N ARG A 19 -3.49 -5.23 4.68
CA ARG A 19 -4.83 -4.74 4.97
C ARG A 19 -4.90 -3.24 5.15
N ALA A 20 -4.03 -2.66 5.97
CA ALA A 20 -4.01 -1.22 6.18
C ALA A 20 -3.88 -0.44 4.86
N VAL A 21 -3.02 -0.90 3.95
CA VAL A 21 -2.78 -0.21 2.68
C VAL A 21 -3.98 -0.31 1.74
N TYR A 22 -4.54 -1.50 1.51
CA TYR A 22 -5.66 -1.63 0.58
C TYR A 22 -6.95 -1.01 1.15
N GLU A 23 -7.18 -1.07 2.46
CA GLU A 23 -8.33 -0.41 3.10
C GLU A 23 -8.21 1.11 2.95
N ARG A 24 -7.03 1.68 3.24
CA ARG A 24 -6.79 3.12 3.09
C ARG A 24 -6.91 3.57 1.64
N ALA A 25 -6.40 2.78 0.69
CA ALA A 25 -6.48 3.06 -0.74
C ALA A 25 -7.87 2.82 -1.36
N LYS A 26 -8.83 2.30 -0.59
CA LYS A 26 -10.15 1.85 -1.07
C LYS A 26 -10.02 0.87 -2.25
N VAL A 27 -9.12 -0.10 -2.10
CA VAL A 27 -8.88 -1.18 -3.04
C VAL A 27 -9.38 -2.48 -2.42
N ASP A 28 -10.10 -3.26 -3.20
CA ASP A 28 -10.61 -4.55 -2.75
C ASP A 28 -9.46 -5.52 -2.43
N GLY A 29 -9.58 -6.27 -1.33
CA GLY A 29 -8.55 -7.21 -0.90
C GLY A 29 -8.32 -8.37 -1.88
N GLU A 30 -9.34 -8.77 -2.66
CA GLU A 30 -9.19 -9.71 -3.78
C GLU A 30 -8.35 -9.10 -4.91
N THR A 31 -8.58 -7.83 -5.25
CA THR A 31 -7.77 -7.10 -6.24
C THR A 31 -6.30 -7.09 -5.86
N TRP A 32 -5.99 -6.82 -4.58
CA TRP A 32 -4.63 -6.90 -4.06
C TRP A 32 -4.05 -8.32 -4.22
N ARG A 33 -4.80 -9.36 -3.82
CA ARG A 33 -4.34 -10.76 -3.89
C ARG A 33 -4.08 -11.22 -5.33
N ARG A 34 -4.97 -10.91 -6.27
CA ARG A 34 -4.79 -11.21 -7.70
C ARG A 34 -3.57 -10.51 -8.27
N THR A 35 -3.38 -9.24 -7.92
CA THR A 35 -2.19 -8.48 -8.35
C THR A 35 -0.92 -9.10 -7.79
N ALA A 36 -0.90 -9.47 -6.52
CA ALA A 36 0.25 -10.12 -5.89
C ALA A 36 0.59 -11.49 -6.48
N ARG A 37 -0.39 -12.17 -7.11
CA ARG A 37 -0.21 -13.43 -7.83
C ARG A 37 0.13 -13.25 -9.31
N GLY A 38 0.17 -12.01 -9.80
CA GLY A 38 0.36 -11.71 -11.22
C GLY A 38 -0.86 -11.99 -12.10
N GLU A 39 -2.03 -12.29 -11.52
CA GLU A 39 -3.27 -12.59 -12.23
C GLU A 39 -3.96 -11.33 -12.79
N THR A 40 -3.61 -10.15 -12.25
CA THR A 40 -4.23 -8.88 -12.65
C THR A 40 -3.22 -7.76 -12.55
N GLN A 41 -3.19 -6.89 -13.57
CA GLN A 41 -2.40 -5.68 -13.55
C GLN A 41 -3.25 -4.49 -13.09
N LEU A 42 -2.74 -3.72 -12.13
CA LEU A 42 -3.42 -2.53 -11.65
C LEU A 42 -3.30 -1.38 -12.65
N ASN A 43 -4.40 -0.64 -12.81
CA ASN A 43 -4.36 0.59 -13.58
C ASN A 43 -3.64 1.71 -12.83
N VAL A 44 -3.26 2.75 -13.58
CA VAL A 44 -2.49 3.89 -13.08
C VAL A 44 -3.16 4.55 -11.87
N LYS A 45 -4.47 4.80 -11.96
CA LYS A 45 -5.25 5.44 -10.88
C LYS A 45 -5.26 4.61 -9.58
N THR A 46 -5.18 3.28 -9.68
CA THR A 46 -5.16 2.40 -8.52
C THR A 46 -3.78 2.35 -7.89
N LEU A 47 -2.72 2.29 -8.71
CA LEU A 47 -1.34 2.40 -8.23
C LEU A 47 -1.09 3.74 -7.52
N THR A 48 -1.58 4.87 -8.07
CA THR A 48 -1.49 6.17 -7.40
C THR A 48 -2.19 6.18 -6.05
N ARG A 49 -3.41 5.61 -5.95
CA ARG A 49 -4.13 5.51 -4.67
C ARG A 49 -3.37 4.68 -3.63
N LEU A 50 -2.76 3.57 -4.05
CA LEU A 50 -1.96 2.72 -3.17
C LEU A 50 -0.68 3.42 -2.72
N GLU A 51 0.00 4.14 -3.62
CA GLU A 51 1.19 4.94 -3.32
C GLU A 51 0.87 6.06 -2.31
N THR A 52 -0.22 6.81 -2.52
CA THR A 52 -0.68 7.83 -1.56
C THR A 52 -1.03 7.22 -0.21
N ALA A 53 -1.82 6.14 -0.20
CA ALA A 53 -2.21 5.46 1.03
C ALA A 53 -1.00 4.95 1.82
N LEU A 54 0.00 4.39 1.14
CA LEU A 54 1.25 3.98 1.76
C LEU A 54 1.98 5.17 2.39
N ALA A 55 2.15 6.28 1.66
CA ALA A 55 2.83 7.46 2.16
C ALA A 55 2.16 8.03 3.42
N GLU A 56 0.82 8.10 3.43
CA GLU A 56 0.04 8.54 4.60
C GLU A 56 0.25 7.63 5.81
N LEU A 57 0.18 6.30 5.62
CA LEU A 57 0.35 5.34 6.70
C LEU A 57 1.77 5.34 7.26
N VAL A 58 2.78 5.50 6.40
CA VAL A 58 4.18 5.64 6.84
C VAL A 58 4.35 6.90 7.67
N ALA A 59 3.83 8.04 7.18
CA ALA A 59 3.90 9.30 7.91
C ALA A 59 3.16 9.24 9.25
N GLN A 60 2.00 8.59 9.30
CA GLN A 60 1.24 8.37 10.54
C GLN A 60 2.08 7.55 11.53
N LYS A 61 2.64 6.42 11.10
CA LYS A 61 3.44 5.56 11.97
C LYS A 61 4.70 6.25 12.49
N GLN A 62 5.35 7.06 11.66
CA GLN A 62 6.50 7.86 12.09
C GLN A 62 6.13 8.91 13.14
N ARG A 63 4.97 9.57 13.00
CA ARG A 63 4.46 10.51 14.00
C ARG A 63 4.10 9.83 15.32
N GLU A 64 3.49 8.66 15.24
CA GLU A 64 3.18 7.84 16.42
C GLU A 64 4.45 7.41 17.17
N GLN A 65 5.51 7.04 16.43
CA GLN A 65 6.81 6.70 17.02
C GLN A 65 7.56 7.92 17.58
N ALA A 66 7.41 9.09 16.99
CA ALA A 66 8.06 10.32 17.47
C ALA A 66 7.39 10.91 18.73
N ASN A 67 6.13 10.56 18.97
CA ASN A 67 5.34 11.03 20.11
C ASN A 67 5.23 10.00 21.26
N ALA A 68 5.81 8.81 21.10
CA ALA A 68 5.86 7.74 22.10
C ALA A 68 7.20 7.73 22.83
#